data_AF-A0A939VPN1-F1
#
_entry.id   AF-A0A939VPN1-F1
#
_cell.length_a   1.000
_cell.length_b   1.000
_cell.length_c   1.000
_cell.angle_alpha   90.00
_cell.angle_beta   90.00
_cell.angle_gamma   90.00
#
_symmetry.space_group_name_H-M   'P 1'
#
loop_
_entity.id
_entity.type
_entity.pdbx_description
1 polymer ?
#
loop_
_entity_poly.entity_id
_entity_poly.type
_entity_poly.pdbx_seq_one_letter_code
_entity_poly.pdbx_strand_id
1 'polypeptide(L)'
;MRKFISVFAFMIVSLLSFADSPLTSTKFYQHYIDNPLVYEASETHDLSWDMAEYILDANNPVAIKVAIVNALSWGDKAESNYAGLVSIAMDVKQPPSASKLFNVLDGKTLICFAYMKALSDYFDVKEALKIAKMAQKKDKDSYCVNFIAALIQSQDNFRQEKWEKIYSVLDEVNNTTWRNDDLSDEAAASVMEYINEYRPE
;
A
#
# COMPACT_ATOMS: atom_id res chain seq x y z
N MET A 1 -50.87 38.06 -25.51
CA MET A 1 -50.40 36.74 -26.01
C MET A 1 -48.98 36.92 -26.51
N ARG A 2 -47.94 36.15 -26.22
CA ARG A 2 -47.71 34.93 -25.44
C ARG A 2 -46.21 34.98 -25.06
N LYS A 3 -45.94 34.83 -23.76
CA LYS A 3 -44.87 34.03 -23.12
C LYS A 3 -43.43 34.23 -23.62
N PHE A 4 -42.68 35.00 -22.84
CA PHE A 4 -41.32 34.63 -22.46
C PHE A 4 -41.33 33.22 -21.86
N ILE A 5 -40.32 32.41 -22.17
CA ILE A 5 -39.52 31.62 -21.22
C ILE A 5 -38.41 30.95 -22.06
N SER A 6 -37.18 31.42 -21.84
CA SER A 6 -35.96 30.73 -22.23
C SER A 6 -35.72 29.64 -21.18
N VAL A 7 -35.47 28.39 -21.60
CA VAL A 7 -34.95 27.35 -20.70
C VAL A 7 -33.63 26.87 -21.29
N PHE A 8 -32.54 27.41 -20.76
CA PHE A 8 -31.21 26.84 -20.92
C PHE A 8 -31.05 25.82 -19.79
N ALA A 9 -31.21 24.54 -20.11
CA ALA A 9 -30.96 23.46 -19.17
C ALA A 9 -29.45 23.23 -19.07
N PHE A 10 -28.80 23.81 -18.05
CA PHE A 10 -27.45 23.41 -17.65
C PHE A 10 -27.57 22.12 -16.84
N MET A 11 -27.36 20.98 -17.50
CA MET A 11 -27.16 19.70 -16.84
C MET A 11 -25.69 19.65 -16.38
N ILE A 12 -25.40 20.16 -15.18
CA ILE A 12 -24.12 19.86 -14.52
C ILE A 12 -24.32 18.52 -13.83
N VAL A 13 -24.12 17.43 -14.58
CA VAL A 13 -23.79 16.14 -13.96
C VAL A 13 -22.30 16.19 -13.72
N SER A 14 -21.88 16.61 -12.53
CA SER A 14 -20.54 16.30 -12.04
C SER A 14 -20.50 14.78 -11.87
N LEU A 15 -20.05 14.09 -12.91
CA LEU A 15 -19.61 12.71 -12.76
C LEU A 15 -18.52 12.78 -11.69
N LEU A 16 -18.77 12.18 -10.53
CA LEU A 16 -17.71 11.72 -9.66
C LEU A 16 -16.87 10.78 -10.53
N SER A 17 -15.84 11.33 -11.16
CA SER A 17 -14.78 10.53 -11.76
C SER A 17 -14.14 9.86 -10.57
N PHE A 18 -14.61 8.66 -10.23
CA PHE A 18 -14.00 7.89 -9.17
C PHE A 18 -12.53 7.77 -9.52
N ALA A 19 -11.71 8.28 -8.61
CA ALA A 19 -10.27 8.27 -8.72
C ALA A 19 -9.78 6.83 -8.96
N ASP A 20 -8.58 6.73 -9.55
CA ASP A 20 -7.84 5.49 -9.79
C ASP A 20 -7.70 4.61 -8.52
N SER A 21 -7.03 3.47 -8.59
CA SER A 21 -7.03 2.55 -7.45
C SER A 21 -6.21 3.05 -6.24
N PRO A 22 -6.68 2.90 -4.98
CA PRO A 22 -5.97 3.35 -3.77
C PRO A 22 -4.48 2.96 -3.70
N LEU A 23 -4.12 1.72 -4.08
CA LEU A 23 -2.72 1.27 -4.04
C LEU A 23 -1.83 1.88 -5.11
N THR A 24 -2.39 2.17 -6.29
CA THR A 24 -1.61 2.58 -7.48
C THR A 24 -1.42 4.08 -7.59
N SER A 25 -2.22 4.84 -6.85
CA SER A 25 -2.27 6.31 -6.93
C SER A 25 -1.53 7.02 -5.80
N THR A 26 -0.93 6.27 -4.88
CA THR A 26 -0.28 6.80 -3.68
C THR A 26 1.24 6.58 -3.75
N LYS A 27 2.00 7.63 -4.09
CA LYS A 27 3.46 7.58 -4.28
C LYS A 27 4.24 8.10 -3.06
N PHE A 28 3.91 7.60 -1.88
CA PHE A 28 4.50 8.09 -0.62
C PHE A 28 6.01 7.83 -0.50
N TYR A 29 6.60 6.96 -1.35
CA TYR A 29 8.05 6.76 -1.43
C TYR A 29 8.81 8.07 -1.67
N GLN A 30 8.16 9.08 -2.27
CA GLN A 30 8.77 10.39 -2.54
C GLN A 30 9.25 11.09 -1.27
N HIS A 31 8.62 10.83 -0.11
CA HIS A 31 9.07 11.35 1.19
C HIS A 31 10.35 10.68 1.71
N TYR A 32 10.77 9.59 1.08
CA TYR A 32 11.96 8.81 1.43
C TYR A 32 12.98 8.76 0.29
N ILE A 33 12.82 9.61 -0.74
CA ILE A 33 13.62 9.56 -1.97
C ILE A 33 15.12 9.80 -1.73
N ASP A 34 15.48 10.50 -0.65
CA ASP A 34 16.87 10.71 -0.27
C ASP A 34 17.58 9.41 0.18
N ASN A 35 16.82 8.33 0.46
CA ASN A 35 17.41 7.02 0.68
C ASN A 35 17.84 6.39 -0.66
N PRO A 36 19.12 6.01 -0.83
CA PRO A 36 19.62 5.49 -2.09
C PRO A 36 18.86 4.27 -2.65
N LEU A 37 18.38 3.37 -1.79
CA LEU A 37 17.63 2.19 -2.24
C LEU A 37 16.21 2.55 -2.70
N VAL A 38 15.59 3.55 -2.07
CA VAL A 38 14.28 4.07 -2.51
C VAL A 38 14.42 4.80 -3.84
N TYR A 39 15.46 5.62 -3.99
CA TYR A 39 15.79 6.27 -5.25
C TYR A 39 16.03 5.25 -6.36
N GLU A 40 16.92 4.27 -6.14
CA GLU A 40 17.20 3.21 -7.11
C GLU A 40 15.91 2.47 -7.51
N ALA A 41 15.07 2.08 -6.54
CA ALA A 41 13.80 1.41 -6.81
C ALA A 41 12.86 2.25 -7.68
N SER A 42 12.85 3.57 -7.50
CA SER A 42 12.02 4.50 -8.26
C SER A 42 12.49 4.73 -9.69
N GLU A 43 13.78 4.51 -9.97
CA GLU A 43 14.38 4.69 -11.29
C GLU A 43 14.37 3.39 -12.10
N THR A 44 14.63 2.25 -11.46
CA THR A 44 14.74 0.96 -12.16
C THR A 44 13.41 0.20 -12.23
N HIS A 45 12.56 0.37 -11.20
CA HIS A 45 11.39 -0.46 -10.92
C HIS A 45 11.69 -1.97 -10.84
N ASP A 46 12.96 -2.35 -10.70
CA ASP A 46 13.43 -3.72 -10.55
C ASP A 46 13.92 -3.94 -9.12
N LEU A 47 13.52 -5.05 -8.51
CA LEU A 47 14.05 -5.46 -7.23
C LEU A 47 15.53 -5.86 -7.36
N SER A 48 16.43 -5.07 -6.77
CA SER A 48 17.84 -5.44 -6.63
C SER A 48 18.08 -6.35 -5.42
N TRP A 49 19.24 -7.00 -5.38
CA TRP A 49 19.65 -7.81 -4.22
C TRP A 49 19.76 -6.98 -2.94
N ASP A 50 20.34 -5.78 -3.01
CA ASP A 50 20.52 -4.89 -1.87
C ASP A 50 19.17 -4.43 -1.30
N MET A 51 18.19 -4.14 -2.17
CA MET A 51 16.81 -3.85 -1.75
C MET A 51 16.18 -5.04 -1.01
N ALA A 52 16.32 -6.25 -1.56
CA ALA A 52 15.76 -7.45 -0.96
C ALA A 52 16.41 -7.76 0.40
N GLU A 53 17.74 -7.65 0.51
CA GLU A 53 18.46 -7.79 1.77
C GLU A 53 17.99 -6.74 2.79
N TYR A 54 17.85 -5.48 2.37
CA TYR A 54 17.37 -4.41 3.24
C TYR A 54 15.94 -4.69 3.75
N ILE A 55 15.04 -5.15 2.89
CA ILE A 55 13.67 -5.53 3.26
C ILE A 55 13.69 -6.69 4.27
N LEU A 56 14.58 -7.67 4.10
CA LEU A 56 14.62 -8.89 4.90
C LEU A 56 15.33 -8.75 6.25
N ASP A 57 16.14 -7.72 6.47
CA ASP A 57 16.75 -7.47 7.78
C ASP A 57 15.73 -6.87 8.75
N ALA A 58 15.46 -7.59 9.86
CA ALA A 58 14.48 -7.19 10.87
C ALA A 58 14.83 -5.87 11.59
N ASN A 59 16.09 -5.44 11.55
CA ASN A 59 16.54 -4.22 12.22
C ASN A 59 16.30 -2.95 11.39
N ASN A 60 16.05 -3.09 10.09
CA ASN A 60 15.87 -1.95 9.21
C ASN A 60 14.51 -1.26 9.44
N PRO A 61 14.45 0.09 9.38
CA PRO A 61 13.21 0.84 9.55
C PRO A 61 12.12 0.41 8.55
N VAL A 62 10.94 0.07 9.06
CA VAL A 62 9.82 -0.40 8.24
C VAL A 62 9.37 0.62 7.20
N ALA A 63 9.37 1.92 7.55
CA ALA A 63 9.07 3.01 6.62
C ALA A 63 9.89 2.94 5.33
N ILE A 64 11.21 2.71 5.45
CA ILE A 64 12.09 2.60 4.28
C ILE A 64 11.78 1.32 3.50
N LYS A 65 11.54 0.20 4.19
CA LYS A 65 11.18 -1.05 3.52
C LYS A 65 9.92 -0.90 2.65
N VAL A 66 8.86 -0.31 3.21
CA VAL A 66 7.60 -0.12 2.45
C VAL A 66 7.73 0.97 1.39
N ALA A 67 8.60 1.97 1.59
CA ALA A 67 8.92 2.96 0.57
C ALA A 67 9.64 2.34 -0.63
N ILE A 68 10.59 1.41 -0.42
CA ILE A 68 11.20 0.62 -1.51
C ILE A 68 10.11 -0.13 -2.29
N VAL A 69 9.19 -0.81 -1.58
CA VAL A 69 8.06 -1.52 -2.23
C VAL A 69 7.16 -0.56 -3.01
N ASN A 70 6.84 0.61 -2.47
CA ASN A 70 6.02 1.62 -3.14
C ASN A 70 6.73 2.21 -4.38
N ALA A 71 8.06 2.39 -4.33
CA ALA A 71 8.88 2.89 -5.44
C ALA A 71 9.02 1.89 -6.60
N LEU A 72 9.12 0.59 -6.28
CA LEU A 72 9.04 -0.47 -7.29
C LEU A 72 7.71 -0.44 -8.06
N SER A 73 6.67 0.11 -7.45
CA SER A 73 5.36 0.37 -8.06
C SER A 73 4.66 -0.91 -8.53
N TRP A 74 3.60 -0.74 -9.31
CA TRP A 74 2.84 -1.77 -10.01
C TRP A 74 3.20 -1.76 -11.51
N GLY A 75 2.75 -2.78 -12.26
CA GLY A 75 2.96 -2.88 -13.71
C GLY A 75 3.77 -4.13 -14.09
N ASP A 76 4.42 -4.08 -15.26
CA ASP A 76 5.03 -5.25 -15.91
C ASP A 76 6.03 -6.03 -15.03
N LYS A 77 6.69 -5.35 -14.08
CA LYS A 77 7.72 -5.94 -13.20
C LYS A 77 7.20 -6.38 -11.84
N ALA A 78 5.94 -6.08 -11.49
CA ALA A 78 5.44 -6.29 -10.13
C ALA A 78 5.39 -7.79 -9.75
N GLU A 79 4.97 -8.65 -10.68
CA GLU A 79 4.96 -10.10 -10.48
C GLU A 79 6.38 -10.67 -10.33
N SER A 80 7.33 -10.25 -11.19
CA SER A 80 8.73 -10.70 -11.11
C SER A 80 9.43 -10.20 -9.85
N ASN A 81 9.16 -8.97 -9.42
CA ASN A 81 9.70 -8.42 -8.17
C ASN A 81 9.19 -9.21 -6.96
N TYR A 82 7.89 -9.51 -6.90
CA TYR A 82 7.33 -10.33 -5.84
C TYR A 82 7.93 -11.74 -5.82
N ALA A 83 8.03 -12.40 -6.98
CA ALA A 83 8.65 -13.71 -7.10
C ALA A 83 10.14 -13.69 -6.68
N GLY A 84 10.87 -12.65 -7.08
CA GLY A 84 12.26 -12.43 -6.70
C GLY A 84 12.44 -12.28 -5.20
N LEU A 85 11.63 -11.45 -4.54
CA LEU A 85 11.67 -11.27 -3.09
C LEU A 85 11.37 -12.59 -2.34
N VAL A 86 10.40 -13.36 -2.82
CA VAL A 86 10.08 -14.69 -2.27
C VAL A 86 11.27 -15.64 -2.41
N SER A 87 11.90 -15.70 -3.59
CA SER A 87 13.07 -16.56 -3.83
C SER A 87 14.22 -16.19 -2.90
N ILE A 88 14.58 -14.91 -2.83
CA ILE A 88 15.67 -14.43 -1.98
C ILE A 88 15.38 -14.72 -0.50
N ALA A 89 14.13 -14.54 -0.06
CA ALA A 89 13.75 -14.81 1.32
C ALA A 89 13.80 -16.30 1.68
N MET A 90 13.47 -17.19 0.74
CA MET A 90 13.62 -18.64 0.93
C MET A 90 15.09 -19.00 1.18
N ASP A 91 16.01 -18.40 0.42
CA ASP A 91 17.45 -18.64 0.52
C ASP A 91 18.04 -18.07 1.82
N VAL A 92 17.65 -16.84 2.18
CA VAL A 92 18.18 -16.13 3.36
C VAL A 92 17.59 -16.67 4.66
N LYS A 93 16.28 -16.93 4.71
CA LYS A 93 15.59 -17.32 5.96
C LYS A 93 15.53 -18.82 6.17
N GLN A 94 15.73 -19.62 5.12
CA GLN A 94 15.74 -21.09 5.15
C GLN A 94 14.59 -21.68 6.01
N PRO A 95 13.32 -21.33 5.71
CA PRO A 95 12.21 -21.85 6.49
C PRO A 95 12.10 -23.37 6.35
N PRO A 96 11.53 -24.09 7.33
CA PRO A 96 11.40 -25.55 7.27
C PRO A 96 10.65 -26.09 6.03
N SER A 97 9.82 -25.25 5.40
CA SER A 97 9.18 -25.49 4.10
C SER A 97 8.74 -24.17 3.47
N ALA A 98 8.48 -24.16 2.16
CA ALA A 98 7.96 -22.97 1.46
C ALA A 98 6.67 -22.42 2.09
N SER A 99 5.76 -23.31 2.49
CA SER A 99 4.52 -22.94 3.18
C SER A 99 4.72 -22.34 4.58
N LYS A 100 5.93 -22.40 5.14
CA LYS A 100 6.28 -21.84 6.45
C LYS A 100 7.05 -20.53 6.37
N LEU A 101 7.39 -20.03 5.17
CA LEU A 101 8.14 -18.78 4.99
C LEU A 101 7.54 -17.62 5.80
N PHE A 102 6.25 -17.34 5.65
CA PHE A 102 5.60 -16.23 6.34
C PHE A 102 5.49 -16.40 7.86
N ASN A 103 5.69 -17.61 8.39
CA ASN A 103 5.70 -17.82 9.83
C ASN A 103 7.03 -17.39 10.47
N VAL A 104 8.14 -17.47 9.73
CA VAL A 104 9.48 -17.11 10.24
C VAL A 104 9.82 -15.63 10.09
N LEU A 105 9.08 -14.89 9.24
CA LEU A 105 9.24 -13.44 9.09
C LEU A 105 8.61 -12.67 10.26
N ASP A 106 9.21 -11.54 10.64
CA ASP A 106 8.63 -10.56 11.56
C ASP A 106 7.53 -9.74 10.88
N GLY A 107 6.74 -8.98 11.66
CA GLY A 107 5.60 -8.22 11.13
C GLY A 107 5.99 -7.13 10.11
N LYS A 108 7.09 -6.43 10.35
CA LYS A 108 7.59 -5.33 9.49
C LYS A 108 8.10 -5.85 8.15
N THR A 109 8.75 -7.01 8.14
CA THR A 109 9.13 -7.68 6.90
C THR A 109 7.89 -8.26 6.20
N LEU A 110 6.99 -8.90 6.95
CA LEU A 110 5.82 -9.56 6.37
C LEU A 110 4.83 -8.59 5.71
N ILE A 111 4.69 -7.35 6.22
CA ILE A 111 3.85 -6.34 5.56
C ILE A 111 4.40 -5.94 4.19
N CYS A 112 5.73 -5.97 3.98
CA CYS A 112 6.34 -5.70 2.68
C CYS A 112 5.96 -6.77 1.64
N PHE A 113 5.90 -8.04 2.05
CA PHE A 113 5.40 -9.13 1.21
C PHE A 113 3.92 -8.96 0.86
N ALA A 114 3.10 -8.60 1.85
CA ALA A 114 1.68 -8.33 1.61
C ALA A 114 1.51 -7.18 0.61
N TYR A 115 2.25 -6.10 0.78
CA TYR A 115 2.13 -4.92 -0.07
C TYR A 115 2.62 -5.17 -1.49
N MET A 116 3.80 -5.77 -1.66
CA MET A 116 4.33 -6.12 -2.98
C MET A 116 3.41 -7.11 -3.71
N LYS A 117 2.83 -8.08 -2.99
CA LYS A 117 1.82 -8.98 -3.57
C LYS A 117 0.56 -8.22 -4.01
N ALA A 118 0.08 -7.29 -3.21
CA ALA A 118 -1.07 -6.47 -3.56
C ALA A 118 -0.80 -5.61 -4.80
N LEU A 119 0.42 -5.10 -4.97
CA LEU A 119 0.82 -4.37 -6.18
C LEU A 119 0.99 -5.27 -7.41
N SER A 120 1.39 -6.54 -7.22
CA SER A 120 1.50 -7.51 -8.32
C SER A 120 0.15 -7.93 -8.91
N ASP A 121 -0.91 -7.92 -8.12
CA ASP A 121 -2.29 -8.14 -8.56
C ASP A 121 -3.25 -7.28 -7.74
N TYR A 122 -3.32 -5.98 -8.08
CA TYR A 122 -4.18 -5.03 -7.39
C TYR A 122 -5.68 -5.24 -7.71
N PHE A 123 -6.00 -6.14 -8.65
CA PHE A 123 -7.37 -6.51 -8.97
C PHE A 123 -7.93 -7.56 -8.00
N ASP A 124 -7.09 -8.46 -7.46
CA ASP A 124 -7.44 -9.41 -6.38
C ASP A 124 -6.40 -9.44 -5.25
N VAL A 125 -6.66 -8.63 -4.22
CA VAL A 125 -5.77 -8.51 -3.05
C VAL A 125 -6.11 -9.47 -1.90
N LYS A 126 -6.98 -10.46 -2.08
CA LYS A 126 -7.44 -11.33 -0.97
C LYS A 126 -6.30 -12.08 -0.29
N GLU A 127 -5.36 -12.60 -1.07
CA GLU A 127 -4.20 -13.29 -0.52
C GLU A 127 -3.24 -12.31 0.17
N ALA A 128 -3.01 -11.13 -0.41
CA ALA A 128 -2.24 -10.07 0.23
C ALA A 128 -2.83 -9.67 1.59
N LEU A 129 -4.17 -9.55 1.69
CA LEU A 129 -4.85 -9.29 2.96
C LEU A 129 -4.67 -10.38 4.01
N LYS A 130 -4.58 -11.66 3.61
CA LYS A 130 -4.27 -12.75 4.57
C LYS A 130 -2.86 -12.55 5.15
N ILE A 131 -1.90 -12.17 4.31
CA ILE A 131 -0.51 -11.91 4.72
C ILE A 131 -0.45 -10.64 5.59
N ALA A 132 -1.13 -9.57 5.21
CA ALA A 132 -1.21 -8.32 5.99
C ALA A 132 -1.80 -8.57 7.39
N LYS A 133 -2.86 -9.38 7.50
CA LYS A 133 -3.43 -9.77 8.80
C LYS A 133 -2.46 -10.59 9.65
N MET A 134 -1.59 -11.40 9.04
CA MET A 134 -0.51 -12.07 9.77
C MET A 134 0.54 -11.07 10.26
N ALA A 135 0.87 -10.07 9.44
CA ALA A 135 1.81 -9.00 9.81
C ALA A 135 1.30 -8.18 11.01
N GLN A 136 0.03 -7.72 10.97
CA GLN A 136 -0.60 -7.01 12.08
C GLN A 136 -0.63 -7.82 13.38
N LYS A 137 -0.85 -9.15 13.30
CA LYS A 137 -0.79 -10.02 14.49
C LYS A 137 0.61 -10.12 15.09
N LYS A 138 1.64 -10.05 14.25
CA LYS A 138 3.05 -10.14 14.66
C LYS A 138 3.60 -8.79 15.16
N ASP A 139 3.07 -7.69 14.64
CA ASP A 139 3.46 -6.33 15.03
C ASP A 139 2.24 -5.41 15.08
N LYS A 140 1.50 -5.55 16.17
CA LYS A 140 0.22 -4.84 16.37
C LYS A 140 0.40 -3.36 16.64
N ASP A 141 1.55 -2.94 17.18
CA ASP A 141 1.80 -1.58 17.68
C ASP A 141 2.50 -0.70 16.62
N SER A 142 3.02 -1.29 15.54
CA SER A 142 3.58 -0.56 14.38
C SER A 142 2.50 0.23 13.63
N TYR A 143 2.70 1.54 13.52
CA TYR A 143 1.82 2.39 12.72
C TYR A 143 1.92 2.01 11.25
N CYS A 144 3.14 1.88 10.74
CA CYS A 144 3.40 1.55 9.35
C CYS A 144 2.75 0.22 8.92
N VAL A 145 2.84 -0.83 9.76
CA VAL A 145 2.25 -2.14 9.45
C VAL A 145 0.74 -2.03 9.32
N ASN A 146 0.09 -1.35 10.28
CA ASN A 146 -1.36 -1.18 10.27
C ASN A 146 -1.83 -0.26 9.13
N PHE A 147 -1.08 0.80 8.84
CA PHE A 147 -1.42 1.77 7.81
C PHE A 147 -1.37 1.14 6.41
N ILE A 148 -0.31 0.39 6.11
CA ILE A 148 -0.20 -0.33 4.83
C ILE A 148 -1.24 -1.45 4.73
N ALA A 149 -1.53 -2.16 5.84
CA ALA A 149 -2.59 -3.17 5.84
C ALA A 149 -3.97 -2.54 5.54
N ALA A 150 -4.25 -1.35 6.11
CA ALA A 150 -5.46 -0.59 5.82
C ALA A 150 -5.51 -0.13 4.36
N LEU A 151 -4.39 0.31 3.78
CA LEU A 151 -4.31 0.67 2.36
C LEU A 151 -4.63 -0.51 1.43
N ILE A 152 -4.13 -1.71 1.73
CA ILE A 152 -4.49 -2.93 1.00
C ILE A 152 -5.99 -3.24 1.18
N GLN A 153 -6.55 -3.01 2.38
CA GLN A 153 -7.98 -3.20 2.63
C GLN A 153 -8.86 -2.17 1.90
N SER A 154 -8.39 -0.94 1.74
CA SER A 154 -9.06 0.08 0.92
C SER A 154 -9.09 -0.31 -0.55
N GLN A 155 -8.02 -0.91 -1.06
CA GLN A 155 -8.05 -1.49 -2.41
C GLN A 155 -9.14 -2.55 -2.54
N ASP A 156 -9.21 -3.49 -1.60
CA ASP A 156 -10.24 -4.54 -1.61
C ASP A 156 -11.66 -3.95 -1.57
N ASN A 157 -11.86 -2.90 -0.76
CA ASN A 157 -13.13 -2.17 -0.70
C ASN A 157 -13.44 -1.47 -2.04
N PHE A 158 -12.44 -0.86 -2.68
CA PHE A 158 -12.57 -0.28 -4.02
C PHE A 158 -12.97 -1.33 -5.06
N ARG A 159 -12.34 -2.52 -5.05
CA ARG A 159 -12.68 -3.63 -5.95
C ARG A 159 -14.08 -4.20 -5.70
N GLN A 160 -14.59 -4.08 -4.49
CA GLN A 160 -15.93 -4.53 -4.09
C GLN A 160 -16.98 -3.41 -4.12
N GLU A 161 -16.63 -2.22 -4.63
CA GLU A 161 -17.51 -1.05 -4.71
C GLU A 161 -18.10 -0.62 -3.35
N LYS A 162 -17.36 -0.85 -2.26
CA LYS A 162 -17.69 -0.43 -0.90
C LYS A 162 -17.13 0.96 -0.62
N TRP A 163 -17.60 1.95 -1.37
CA TRP A 163 -17.05 3.31 -1.42
C TRP A 163 -16.87 3.94 -0.04
N GLU A 164 -17.84 3.78 0.85
CA GLU A 164 -17.82 4.31 2.22
C GLU A 164 -16.71 3.69 3.10
N LYS A 165 -16.21 2.51 2.71
CA LYS A 165 -15.16 1.78 3.42
C LYS A 165 -13.76 2.04 2.90
N ILE A 166 -13.62 2.68 1.75
CA ILE A 166 -12.30 3.01 1.18
C ILE A 166 -11.61 4.03 2.09
N TYR A 167 -12.31 5.09 2.47
CA TYR A 167 -11.79 6.13 3.37
C TYR A 167 -11.69 5.65 4.82
N SER A 168 -12.77 5.08 5.36
CA SER A 168 -12.89 4.86 6.81
C SER A 168 -11.86 3.89 7.39
N VAL A 169 -11.42 2.88 6.65
CA VAL A 169 -10.42 1.91 7.16
C VAL A 169 -9.03 2.54 7.35
N LEU A 170 -8.63 3.46 6.47
CA LEU A 170 -7.39 4.20 6.60
C LEU A 170 -7.51 5.30 7.66
N ASP A 171 -8.64 6.00 7.68
CA ASP A 171 -8.90 7.05 8.66
C ASP A 171 -8.88 6.52 10.11
N GLU A 172 -9.44 5.34 10.36
CA GLU A 172 -9.41 4.67 11.67
C GLU A 172 -7.96 4.45 12.15
N VAL A 173 -7.08 3.99 11.27
CA VAL A 173 -5.66 3.78 11.60
C VAL A 173 -4.93 5.11 11.72
N ASN A 174 -5.22 6.08 10.85
CA ASN A 174 -4.55 7.37 10.82
C ASN A 174 -4.81 8.20 12.09
N ASN A 175 -6.04 8.12 12.63
CA ASN A 175 -6.47 8.87 13.82
C ASN A 175 -6.35 8.07 15.12
N THR A 176 -5.68 6.92 15.12
CA THR A 176 -5.49 6.14 16.33
C THR A 176 -4.64 6.90 17.35
N THR A 177 -4.96 6.76 18.64
CA THR A 177 -4.23 7.43 19.73
C THR A 177 -2.99 6.66 20.19
N TRP A 178 -2.89 5.38 19.82
CA TRP A 178 -1.75 4.53 20.12
C TRP A 178 -1.05 4.16 18.81
N ARG A 179 0.22 4.55 18.64
CA ARG A 179 1.00 4.12 17.48
C ARG A 179 2.49 4.31 17.74
N ASN A 180 3.31 3.37 17.27
CA ASN A 180 4.76 3.61 17.15
C ASN A 180 4.99 4.66 16.06
N ASP A 181 5.95 5.56 16.28
CA ASP A 181 6.37 6.54 15.29
C ASP A 181 7.32 5.88 14.28
N ASP A 182 6.78 4.99 13.43
CA ASP A 182 7.55 4.20 12.47
C ASP A 182 7.09 4.35 11.00
N LEU A 183 6.30 5.38 10.72
CA LEU A 183 5.96 5.94 9.41
C LEU A 183 5.83 7.46 9.58
N SER A 184 6.52 8.26 8.77
CA SER A 184 6.45 9.73 8.84
C SER A 184 5.04 10.25 8.60
N ASP A 185 4.64 11.29 9.34
CA ASP A 185 3.36 11.95 9.17
C ASP A 185 3.15 12.53 7.76
N GLU A 186 4.20 13.03 7.11
CA GLU A 186 4.12 13.57 5.75
C GLU A 186 3.78 12.49 4.73
N ALA A 187 4.44 11.32 4.82
CA ALA A 187 4.11 10.18 3.98
C ALA A 187 2.68 9.70 4.20
N ALA A 188 2.24 9.56 5.46
CA ALA A 188 0.86 9.20 5.76
C ALA A 188 -0.14 10.24 5.22
N ALA A 189 0.16 11.53 5.39
CA ALA A 189 -0.67 12.63 4.88
C ALA A 189 -0.80 12.59 3.36
N SER A 190 0.27 12.29 2.61
CA SER A 190 0.22 12.16 1.14
C SER A 190 -0.70 11.02 0.68
N VAL A 191 -0.74 9.91 1.42
CA VAL A 191 -1.68 8.82 1.16
C VAL A 191 -3.10 9.27 1.49
N MET A 192 -3.29 9.92 2.64
CA MET A 192 -4.61 10.40 3.07
C MET A 192 -5.16 11.49 2.14
N GLU A 193 -4.33 12.33 1.53
CA GLU A 193 -4.75 13.33 0.54
C GLU A 193 -5.54 12.68 -0.59
N TYR A 194 -5.02 11.58 -1.13
CA TYR A 194 -5.73 10.79 -2.13
C TYR A 194 -6.97 10.09 -1.57
N ILE A 195 -6.85 9.45 -0.41
CA ILE A 195 -7.94 8.68 0.20
C ILE A 195 -9.12 9.58 0.60
N ASN A 196 -8.89 10.87 0.87
CA ASN A 196 -9.92 11.85 1.16
C ASN A 196 -10.90 12.08 -0.01
N GLU A 197 -10.52 11.74 -1.25
CA GLU A 197 -11.44 11.79 -2.40
C GLU A 197 -12.60 10.80 -2.27
N TYR A 198 -12.47 9.78 -1.41
CA TYR A 198 -13.52 8.80 -1.09
C TYR A 198 -14.25 9.10 0.23
N ARG A 199 -14.00 10.27 0.84
CA ARG A 199 -14.65 10.64 2.10
C ARG A 199 -16.15 10.85 1.84
N PRO A 200 -17.04 10.19 2.61
CA PRO A 200 -18.48 10.49 2.54
C PRO A 200 -18.74 11.96 2.90
N GLU A 201 -19.66 12.60 2.17
CA GLU A 201 -20.18 13.94 2.49
C GLU A 201 -20.96 13.97 3.81
#